data_AF-A0A6A5S0Y8-F1
#
_entry.id   AF-A0A6A5S0Y8-F1
#
_cell.length_a   1.000
_cell.length_b   1.000
_cell.length_c   1.000
_cell.angle_alpha   90.00
_cell.angle_beta   90.00
_cell.angle_gamma   90.00
#
_symmetry.space_group_name_H-M   'P 1'
#
loop_
_entity.id
_entity.type
_entity.pdbx_description
1 polymer ?
#
loop_
_entity_poly.entity_id
_entity_poly.type
_entity_poly.pdbx_seq_one_letter_code
_entity_poly.pdbx_strand_id
1 'polypeptide(L)'
;MRWYSISQELGWGILTLIPHDEIANRWIERKLRVGQLHVWIELLKKERPDICAASKALESWLGPDGIAGGPINEKQTLCIEAEAPVTIYEVEEIQD
;
A
#
# COMPACT_ATOMS: atom_id res chain seq x y z
N MET A 1 0.84 -19.55 3.93
CA MET A 1 1.29 -18.32 4.63
C MET A 1 0.13 -17.34 4.68
N ARG A 2 -0.19 -16.71 5.81
CA ARG A 2 -1.35 -15.80 5.91
C ARG A 2 -1.12 -14.47 5.19
N TRP A 3 0.10 -13.95 5.26
CA TRP A 3 0.52 -12.78 4.49
C TRP A 3 0.38 -12.98 2.98
N TYR A 4 0.66 -14.19 2.50
CA TYR A 4 0.41 -14.55 1.10
C TYR A 4 -1.08 -14.46 0.74
N SER A 5 -1.98 -14.95 1.59
CA SER A 5 -3.43 -14.82 1.34
C SER A 5 -3.88 -13.35 1.35
N ILE A 6 -3.30 -12.52 2.22
CA ILE A 6 -3.57 -11.08 2.25
C ILE A 6 -3.10 -10.42 0.96
N SER A 7 -1.86 -10.70 0.52
CA SER A 7 -1.31 -10.10 -0.70
C SER A 7 -2.03 -10.55 -1.96
N GLN A 8 -2.55 -11.78 -2.01
CA GLN A 8 -3.39 -12.23 -3.14
C GLN A 8 -4.71 -11.44 -3.24
N GLU A 9 -5.30 -11.04 -2.12
CA GLU A 9 -6.59 -10.33 -2.10
C GLU A 9 -6.44 -8.81 -2.29
N LEU A 10 -5.39 -8.25 -1.69
CA LEU A 10 -5.19 -6.81 -1.54
C LEU A 10 -4.03 -6.26 -2.38
N GLY A 11 -3.28 -7.15 -3.03
CA GLY A 11 -2.06 -6.86 -3.76
C GLY A 11 -0.81 -6.87 -2.87
N TRP A 12 0.36 -7.12 -3.47
CA TRP A 12 1.64 -7.21 -2.77
C TRP A 12 2.09 -5.87 -2.17
N GLY A 13 1.67 -4.74 -2.75
CA GLY A 13 1.93 -3.41 -2.23
C GLY A 13 1.39 -3.19 -0.81
N ILE A 14 0.37 -3.95 -0.39
CA ILE A 14 -0.22 -3.80 0.94
C ILE A 14 0.79 -4.04 2.07
N LEU A 15 1.84 -4.84 1.80
CA LEU A 15 2.88 -5.14 2.78
C LEU A 15 3.75 -3.93 3.11
N THR A 16 3.83 -2.93 2.22
CA THR A 16 4.54 -1.66 2.48
C THR A 16 3.63 -0.60 3.09
N LEU A 17 2.31 -0.77 2.96
CA LEU A 17 1.31 0.19 3.43
C LEU A 17 0.77 -0.12 4.83
N ILE A 18 0.99 -1.34 5.34
CA ILE A 18 0.56 -1.72 6.68
C ILE A 18 1.58 -1.21 7.72
N PRO A 19 1.18 -0.31 8.64
CA PRO A 19 2.06 0.13 9.72
C PRO A 19 2.36 -1.04 10.67
N HIS A 20 3.62 -1.48 10.71
CA HIS A 20 4.05 -2.62 11.52
C HIS A 20 4.01 -2.36 13.04
N ASP A 21 4.05 -1.09 13.43
CA ASP A 21 3.93 -0.60 14.79
C ASP A 21 2.49 -0.68 15.31
N GLU A 22 1.50 -0.44 14.44
CA GLU A 22 0.08 -0.59 14.79
C GLU A 22 -0.41 -2.03 14.61
N ILE A 23 0.00 -2.71 13.53
CA ILE A 23 -0.41 -4.06 13.18
C ILE A 23 0.78 -5.01 13.28
N ALA A 24 1.00 -5.53 14.49
CA ALA A 24 2.08 -6.46 14.73
C ALA A 24 1.93 -7.76 13.90
N ASN A 25 3.01 -8.21 13.24
CA ASN A 25 3.01 -9.43 12.42
C ASN A 25 2.45 -10.66 13.16
N ARG A 26 2.75 -10.78 14.46
CA ARG A 26 2.23 -11.86 15.32
C ARG A 26 0.70 -11.91 15.40
N TRP A 27 0.02 -10.78 15.23
CA TRP A 27 -1.43 -10.70 15.28
C TRP A 27 -2.05 -11.39 14.05
N ILE A 28 -1.55 -11.04 12.86
CA ILE A 28 -1.91 -11.64 11.58
C ILE A 28 -1.54 -13.12 11.56
N GLU A 29 -0.34 -13.48 12.00
CA GLU A 29 0.18 -14.84 11.86
C GLU A 29 -0.39 -15.82 12.89
N ARG A 30 -0.54 -15.39 14.14
CA ARG A 30 -0.79 -16.30 15.27
C ARG A 30 -2.09 -16.06 16.01
N LYS A 31 -2.59 -14.81 16.05
CA LYS A 31 -3.76 -14.47 16.88
C LYS A 31 -5.09 -14.57 16.13
N LEU A 32 -5.14 -14.12 14.88
CA LEU A 32 -6.37 -14.22 14.09
C LEU A 32 -6.72 -15.69 13.81
N ARG A 33 -7.99 -16.06 13.79
CA ARG A 33 -8.43 -17.33 13.19
C ARG A 33 -8.67 -17.12 11.69
N VAL A 34 -8.76 -18.19 10.90
CA VAL A 34 -8.95 -18.10 9.44
C VAL A 34 -10.18 -17.26 9.08
N GLY A 35 -11.33 -17.48 9.73
CA GLY A 35 -12.53 -16.67 9.49
C GLY A 35 -12.37 -15.20 9.90
N GLN A 36 -11.62 -14.93 10.98
CA GLN A 36 -11.37 -13.55 11.42
C GLN A 36 -10.41 -12.82 10.47
N LEU A 37 -9.43 -13.54 9.91
CA LEU A 37 -8.54 -13.00 8.89
C LEU A 37 -9.33 -12.59 7.64
N HIS A 38 -10.27 -13.42 7.20
CA HIS A 38 -11.14 -13.08 6.08
C HIS A 38 -11.99 -11.84 6.37
N VAL A 39 -12.63 -11.77 7.55
CA VAL A 39 -13.40 -10.58 7.96
C VAL A 39 -12.52 -9.33 8.01
N TRP A 40 -11.27 -9.44 8.47
CA TRP A 40 -10.34 -8.31 8.49
C TRP A 40 -9.99 -7.81 7.08
N ILE A 41 -9.76 -8.73 6.13
CA ILE A 41 -9.52 -8.38 4.72
C ILE A 41 -10.72 -7.64 4.13
N GLU A 42 -11.93 -8.14 4.36
CA GLU A 42 -13.16 -7.50 3.86
C GLU A 42 -13.41 -6.14 4.52
N LEU A 43 -13.10 -6.00 5.81
CA LEU A 43 -13.16 -4.72 6.51
C LEU A 43 -12.19 -3.71 5.89
N LEU A 44 -10.96 -4.11 5.58
CA LEU A 44 -9.98 -3.22 4.97
C LEU A 44 -10.43 -2.75 3.58
N LYS A 45 -10.93 -3.67 2.74
CA LYS A 45 -11.50 -3.33 1.42
C LYS A 45 -12.63 -2.31 1.53
N LYS A 46 -13.45 -2.41 2.58
CA LYS A 46 -14.59 -1.53 2.81
C LYS A 46 -14.18 -0.16 3.35
N GLU A 47 -13.34 -0.12 4.38
CA GLU A 47 -13.03 1.10 5.14
C GLU A 47 -11.86 1.89 4.54
N ARG A 48 -10.99 1.24 3.76
CA ARG A 48 -9.80 1.81 3.12
C ARG A 48 -9.66 1.31 1.67
N PRO A 49 -10.65 1.57 0.80
CA PRO A 49 -10.62 1.12 -0.60
C PRO A 49 -9.49 1.79 -1.40
N ASP A 50 -9.11 3.01 -1.02
CA ASP A 50 -8.00 3.80 -1.54
C ASP A 50 -6.65 3.09 -1.37
N ILE A 51 -6.37 2.58 -0.16
CA ILE A 51 -5.15 1.81 0.12
C ILE A 51 -5.11 0.53 -0.73
N CYS A 52 -6.26 -0.15 -0.86
CA CYS A 52 -6.37 -1.35 -1.69
C CYS A 52 -6.15 -1.04 -3.18
N ALA A 53 -6.67 0.08 -3.67
CA ALA A 53 -6.46 0.54 -5.03
C ALA A 53 -4.99 0.92 -5.29
N ALA A 54 -4.36 1.66 -4.37
CA ALA A 54 -2.96 2.04 -4.46
C ALA A 54 -2.03 0.81 -4.45
N SER A 55 -2.30 -0.16 -3.58
CA SER A 55 -1.57 -1.43 -3.52
C SER A 55 -1.63 -2.18 -4.86
N LYS A 56 -2.83 -2.31 -5.45
CA LYS A 56 -3.01 -2.96 -6.75
C LYS A 56 -2.41 -2.17 -7.91
N ALA A 57 -2.46 -0.85 -7.87
CA ALA A 57 -1.82 0.01 -8.86
C ALA A 57 -0.30 -0.16 -8.85
N LEU A 58 0.31 -0.20 -7.66
CA LEU A 58 1.74 -0.47 -7.50
C LEU A 58 2.12 -1.87 -8.04
N GLU A 59 1.32 -2.88 -7.73
CA GLU A 59 1.55 -4.24 -8.24
C GLU A 59 1.47 -4.31 -9.76
N SER A 60 0.44 -3.70 -10.35
CA SER A 60 0.26 -3.61 -11.80
C SER A 60 1.44 -2.88 -12.47
N TRP A 61 1.90 -1.78 -11.86
CA TRP A 61 3.05 -1.02 -12.33
C TRP A 61 4.34 -1.83 -12.26
N LEU A 62 4.59 -2.57 -11.18
CA LEU A 62 5.76 -3.45 -11.03
C LEU A 62 5.74 -4.58 -12.07
N GLY A 63 4.58 -5.19 -12.29
CA GLY A 63 4.47 -6.39 -13.11
C GLY A 63 5.20 -7.61 -12.49
N PRO A 64 5.12 -8.78 -13.13
CA PRO A 64 5.66 -10.02 -12.58
C PRO A 64 7.17 -9.97 -12.35
N ASP A 65 7.93 -9.38 -13.27
CA ASP A 65 9.39 -9.27 -13.16
C ASP A 65 9.80 -8.36 -12.00
N GLY A 66 9.13 -7.22 -11.82
CA GLY A 66 9.38 -6.31 -10.71
C GLY A 66 9.04 -6.95 -9.35
N ILE A 67 7.94 -7.70 -9.27
CA ILE A 67 7.56 -8.44 -8.06
C ILE A 67 8.59 -9.54 -7.73
N ALA A 68 9.19 -10.17 -8.74
CA ALA A 68 10.27 -11.15 -8.57
C ALA A 68 11.61 -10.52 -8.15
N GLY A 69 11.68 -9.19 -7.99
CA GLY A 69 12.90 -8.46 -7.64
C GLY A 69 13.76 -8.07 -8.84
N GLY A 70 13.19 -8.11 -10.06
CA GLY A 70 13.82 -7.62 -11.27
C GLY A 70 14.01 -6.10 -11.28
N PRO A 71 14.82 -5.58 -12.21
CA PRO A 71 15.11 -4.15 -12.30
C PRO A 71 13.85 -3.34 -12.67
N ILE A 72 13.74 -2.13 -12.10
CA ILE A 72 12.62 -1.19 -12.33
C ILE A 72 13.07 0.14 -12.95
N ASN A 73 14.36 0.26 -13.28
CA ASN A 73 15.01 1.47 -13.80
C ASN A 73 14.45 1.95 -15.15
N GLU A 74 13.91 1.05 -15.97
CA GLU A 74 13.32 1.39 -17.26
C GLU A 74 11.81 1.71 -17.17
N LYS A 75 11.20 1.55 -15.99
CA LYS A 75 9.78 1.86 -15.80
C LYS A 75 9.60 3.36 -15.61
N GLN A 76 8.55 3.90 -16.22
CA GLN A 76 8.12 5.28 -15.95
C GLN A 76 7.79 5.44 -14.46
N THR A 77 8.13 6.58 -13.87
CA THR A 77 7.83 6.87 -12.47
C THR A 77 6.33 6.72 -12.20
N LEU A 78 5.97 5.93 -11.18
CA LEU A 78 4.60 5.84 -10.71
C LEU A 78 4.27 7.10 -9.90
N CYS A 79 3.36 7.91 -10.42
CA CYS A 79 2.93 9.15 -9.79
C CYS A 79 1.53 8.98 -9.18
N ILE A 80 1.29 9.64 -8.04
CA ILE A 80 -0.05 9.84 -7.50
C ILE A 80 -0.51 11.22 -7.97
N GLU A 81 -1.54 11.25 -8.81
CA GLU A 81 -2.19 12.51 -9.18
C GLU A 81 -3.06 12.94 -7.99
N ALA A 82 -2.51 13.82 -7.15
CA ALA A 82 -3.29 14.54 -6.16
C ALA A 82 -3.77 15.85 -6.80
N GLU A 83 -5.09 16.07 -6.81
CA GLU A 83 -5.63 17.41 -6.99
C GLU A 83 -5.18 18.27 -5.81
N ALA A 84 -4.01 18.92 -5.94
CA ALA A 84 -3.55 19.85 -4.94
C ALA A 84 -4.54 21.03 -4.85
N PRO A 85 -4.90 21.50 -3.65
CA PRO A 85 -5.49 22.83 -3.53
C PRO A 85 -4.50 23.82 -4.14
N VAL A 86 -4.93 24.49 -5.21
CA VAL A 86 -4.15 25.48 -5.93
C VAL A 86 -3.97 26.71 -5.03
N THR A 87 -2.96 26.68 -4.17
CA THR A 87 -2.36 27.89 -3.62
C THR A 87 -0.93 27.61 -3.17
N ILE A 88 -0.02 27.75 -4.13
CA ILE A 88 1.40 27.93 -3.85
C ILE A 88 1.52 29.38 -3.36
N TYR A 89 1.76 29.60 -2.07
CA TYR A 89 2.16 30.90 -1.56
C TYR A 89 3.69 30.96 -1.63
N GLU A 90 4.23 31.91 -2.40
CA GLU A 90 5.64 32.27 -2.31
C GLU A 90 5.89 32.83 -0.90
N VAL A 91 6.75 32.15 -0.15
CA VAL A 91 7.24 32.65 1.14
C VAL A 91 8.45 33.53 0.82
N GLU A 92 8.29 34.86 0.93
CA GLU A 92 9.43 35.78 0.88
C GLU A 92 10.30 35.55 2.13
N GLU A 93 11.56 35.15 1.93
CA GLU A 93 12.56 35.14 3.00
C GLU A 93 12.78 36.58 3.49
N ILE A 94 12.52 36.80 4.78
CA ILE A 94 12.90 38.02 5.47
C ILE A 94 14.38 37.88 5.83
N GLN A 95 15.24 38.78 5.33
CA GLN A 95 16.66 38.82 5.74
C GLN A 95 16.79 39.30 7.19
N ASP A 96 17.69 38.66 7.94
CA ASP A 96 18.07 39.00 9.32
C ASP A 96 18.67 40.41 9.46
#